data_AF-A0A0R3M4U1-F1
#
_entry.id   AF-A0A0R3M4U1-F1
#
_cell.length_a   1.000
_cell.length_b   1.000
_cell.length_c   1.000
_cell.angle_alpha   90.00
_cell.angle_beta   90.00
_cell.angle_gamma   90.00
#
_symmetry.space_group_name_H-M   'P 1'
#
loop_
_entity.id
_entity.type
_entity.pdbx_description
1 polymer ?
#
loop_
_entity_poly.entity_id
_entity_poly.type
_entity_poly.pdbx_seq_one_letter_code
_entity_poly.pdbx_strand_id
1 'polypeptide(L)'
;MTSASDKSAQVIEGRECGECSLCCKVMRVEEIAKHPGTWCKDCALGKGRCKIYVTRPAACRDFLCSWLLQAELGPEWFPASAKLTLQAEPTRLSVWVDPAFPSRWCEEPYYSQIRTWARLAVGEQQVLIFTGKKVTAVLPNKEVDLGEAEADDHIMVGELNVPPGHLPDWDAYIVKAADVPPEDRDKWVIKGPH
;
A
#
# COMPACT_ATOMS: atom_id res chain seq x y z
N MET A 1 22.96 -6.47 -25.01
CA MET A 1 22.55 -5.22 -24.35
C MET A 1 21.03 -5.22 -24.35
N THR A 2 20.43 -5.88 -23.37
CA THR A 2 18.97 -6.04 -23.26
C THR A 2 18.46 -4.94 -22.35
N SER A 3 17.69 -4.03 -22.95
CA SER A 3 17.09 -2.84 -22.36
C SER A 3 16.31 -3.15 -21.09
N ALA A 4 16.49 -2.31 -20.07
CA ALA A 4 15.63 -2.22 -18.90
C ALA A 4 14.18 -1.97 -19.35
N SER A 5 13.25 -2.63 -18.66
CA SER A 5 11.81 -2.56 -18.87
C SER A 5 11.29 -1.17 -18.46
N ASP A 6 10.86 -0.39 -19.44
CA ASP A 6 10.14 0.87 -19.25
C ASP A 6 8.71 0.56 -18.78
N LYS A 7 8.46 0.65 -17.46
CA LYS A 7 7.13 0.44 -16.86
C LYS A 7 6.26 1.69 -17.10
N SER A 8 5.81 1.90 -18.32
CA SER A 8 4.77 2.88 -18.61
C SER A 8 3.40 2.31 -18.22
N ALA A 9 3.02 2.47 -16.95
CA ALA A 9 1.66 2.22 -16.51
C ALA A 9 0.71 3.20 -17.21
N GLN A 10 -0.13 2.69 -18.11
CA GLN A 10 -1.09 3.52 -18.84
C GLN A 10 -2.28 3.86 -17.95
N VAL A 11 -2.54 5.16 -17.80
CA VAL A 11 -3.75 5.65 -17.12
C VAL A 11 -4.98 5.32 -17.95
N ILE A 12 -6.00 4.80 -17.29
CA ILE A 12 -7.30 4.49 -17.92
C ILE A 12 -7.92 5.79 -18.43
N GLU A 13 -8.43 5.74 -19.67
CA GLU A 13 -9.10 6.87 -20.29
C GLU A 13 -10.22 7.44 -19.41
N GLY A 14 -10.21 8.76 -19.24
CA GLY A 14 -11.17 9.47 -18.38
C GLY A 14 -10.88 9.43 -16.88
N ARG A 15 -9.82 8.74 -16.42
CA ARG A 15 -9.37 8.79 -15.03
C ARG A 15 -8.27 9.82 -14.83
N GLU A 16 -8.48 10.73 -13.90
CA GLU A 16 -7.49 11.73 -13.51
C GLU A 16 -7.55 12.00 -12.01
N CYS A 17 -6.50 12.60 -11.45
CA CYS A 17 -6.51 13.00 -10.05
C CYS A 17 -7.58 14.06 -9.76
N GLY A 18 -7.87 14.98 -10.70
CA GLY A 18 -8.76 16.11 -10.47
C GLY A 18 -8.33 16.92 -9.24
N GLU A 19 -9.22 17.06 -8.25
CA GLU A 19 -8.92 17.73 -6.97
C GLU A 19 -8.26 16.81 -5.93
N CYS A 20 -8.20 15.49 -6.19
CA CYS A 20 -7.69 14.51 -5.25
C CYS A 20 -6.20 14.70 -4.98
N SER A 21 -5.82 14.75 -3.70
CA SER A 21 -4.43 14.84 -3.25
C SER A 21 -4.10 13.82 -2.14
N LEU A 22 -4.89 12.75 -2.01
CA LEU A 22 -4.84 11.87 -0.82
C LEU A 22 -3.46 11.19 -0.62
N CYS A 23 -2.80 10.80 -1.71
CA CYS A 23 -1.43 10.28 -1.70
C CYS A 23 -0.44 11.21 -0.96
N CYS A 24 -0.62 12.53 -1.09
CA CYS A 24 0.20 13.54 -0.43
C CYS A 24 -0.05 13.62 1.09
N LYS A 25 -1.10 12.98 1.61
CA LYS A 25 -1.40 12.89 3.05
C LYS A 25 -0.98 11.53 3.61
N VAL A 26 -1.47 10.44 3.03
CA VAL A 26 -1.48 9.13 3.71
C VAL A 26 -0.13 8.42 3.70
N MET A 27 0.69 8.60 2.66
CA MET A 27 1.97 7.91 2.54
C MET A 27 3.11 8.62 3.27
N ARG A 28 4.15 7.88 3.63
CA ARG A 28 5.44 8.38 4.12
C ARG A 28 6.30 8.82 2.93
N VAL A 29 7.14 9.85 3.12
CA VAL A 29 8.14 10.27 2.12
C VAL A 29 9.43 10.66 2.86
N GLU A 30 10.42 9.78 2.84
CA GLU A 30 11.64 9.92 3.64
C GLU A 30 12.51 11.09 3.15
N GLU A 31 12.59 11.31 1.83
CA GLU A 31 13.45 12.35 1.25
C GLU A 31 13.08 13.77 1.69
N ILE A 32 11.87 13.96 2.22
CA ILE A 32 11.37 15.23 2.78
C ILE A 32 10.90 15.09 4.24
N ALA A 33 11.31 14.02 4.93
CA ALA A 33 10.96 13.72 6.32
C ALA A 33 9.45 13.80 6.60
N LYS A 34 8.61 13.38 5.63
CA LYS A 34 7.16 13.45 5.75
C LYS A 34 6.62 12.17 6.39
N HIS A 35 6.03 12.30 7.57
CA HIS A 35 5.36 11.19 8.24
C HIS A 35 4.07 10.76 7.52
N PRO A 36 3.73 9.46 7.54
CA PRO A 36 2.46 8.99 6.98
C PRO A 36 1.28 9.59 7.74
N GLY A 37 0.19 9.87 7.02
CA GLY A 37 -1.00 10.51 7.59
C GLY A 37 -0.93 12.04 7.74
N THR A 38 0.21 12.66 7.40
CA THR A 38 0.40 14.11 7.44
C THR A 38 0.47 14.73 6.06
N TRP A 39 -0.09 15.93 5.92
CA TRP A 39 -0.08 16.64 4.64
C TRP A 39 1.33 17.08 4.25
N CYS A 40 1.71 16.77 3.01
CA CYS A 40 2.95 17.27 2.42
C CYS A 40 2.91 18.79 2.29
N LYS A 41 3.98 19.47 2.73
CA LYS A 41 4.14 20.94 2.64
C LYS A 41 4.04 21.48 1.20
N ASP A 42 4.46 20.66 0.24
CA ASP A 42 4.47 20.99 -1.18
C ASP A 42 3.17 20.59 -1.89
N CYS A 43 2.20 20.02 -1.18
CA CYS A 43 0.89 19.74 -1.74
C CYS A 43 0.12 21.04 -1.98
N ALA A 44 -0.45 21.20 -3.18
CA ALA A 44 -1.47 22.20 -3.45
C ALA A 44 -2.85 21.57 -3.17
N LEU A 45 -3.25 21.61 -1.90
CA LEU A 45 -4.49 21.01 -1.40
C LEU A 45 -5.71 21.38 -2.25
N GLY A 46 -6.54 20.38 -2.55
CA GLY A 46 -7.77 20.54 -3.34
C GLY A 46 -7.55 20.81 -4.82
N LYS A 47 -6.31 20.82 -5.31
CA LYS A 47 -6.00 21.06 -6.73
C LYS A 47 -5.40 19.85 -7.44
N GLY A 48 -5.23 18.73 -6.71
CA GLY A 48 -4.55 17.52 -7.21
C GLY A 48 -3.15 17.76 -7.74
N ARG A 49 -2.44 18.79 -7.24
CA ARG A 49 -1.17 19.26 -7.80
C ARG A 49 -0.08 19.31 -6.73
N CYS A 50 1.14 19.05 -7.17
CA CYS A 50 2.35 19.25 -6.37
C CYS A 50 3.03 20.56 -6.80
N LYS A 51 3.40 21.41 -5.84
CA LYS A 51 4.10 22.68 -6.10
C LYS A 51 5.49 22.45 -6.72
N ILE A 52 6.09 21.29 -6.45
CA ILE A 52 7.41 20.88 -6.93
C ILE A 52 7.33 19.66 -7.86
N TYR A 53 6.24 19.51 -8.64
CA TYR A 53 5.95 18.26 -9.36
C TYR A 53 7.13 17.73 -10.20
N VAL A 54 7.87 18.61 -10.89
CA VAL A 54 9.04 18.22 -11.71
C VAL A 54 10.19 17.67 -10.85
N THR A 55 10.44 18.28 -9.70
CA THR A 55 11.53 17.93 -8.78
C THR A 55 11.06 17.08 -7.60
N ARG A 56 9.87 16.46 -7.70
CA ARG A 56 9.28 15.67 -6.61
C ARG A 56 10.19 14.49 -6.21
N PRO A 57 10.16 14.07 -4.94
CA PRO A 57 10.92 12.92 -4.45
C PRO A 57 10.70 11.63 -5.26
N ALA A 58 11.65 10.70 -5.19
CA ALA A 58 11.57 9.42 -5.90
C ALA A 58 10.33 8.63 -5.44
N ALA A 59 10.08 8.56 -4.13
CA ALA A 59 8.86 7.90 -3.62
C ALA A 59 7.55 8.47 -4.21
N CYS A 60 7.51 9.77 -4.54
CA CYS A 60 6.36 10.39 -5.21
C CYS A 60 6.32 10.15 -6.73
N ARG A 61 7.44 9.79 -7.37
CA ARG A 61 7.50 9.39 -8.78
C ARG A 61 7.12 7.92 -8.95
N ASP A 62 7.54 7.08 -8.01
CA ASP A 62 7.39 5.62 -8.08
C ASP A 62 5.99 5.18 -7.66
N PHE A 63 5.28 6.02 -6.90
CA PHE A 63 3.89 5.77 -6.55
C PHE A 63 2.98 5.83 -7.79
N LEU A 64 2.26 4.74 -8.00
CA LEU A 64 1.27 4.58 -9.07
C LEU A 64 -0.08 4.25 -8.44
N CYS A 65 -1.03 5.18 -8.52
CA CYS A 65 -2.36 4.98 -7.94
C CYS A 65 -3.14 3.91 -8.71
N SER A 66 -3.48 2.80 -8.06
CA SER A 66 -4.22 1.72 -8.72
C SER A 66 -5.55 2.17 -9.30
N TRP A 67 -6.24 3.15 -8.68
CA TRP A 67 -7.48 3.68 -9.26
C TRP A 67 -7.25 4.36 -10.62
N LEU A 68 -6.07 4.91 -10.91
CA LEU A 68 -5.81 5.43 -12.26
C LEU A 68 -5.56 4.32 -13.28
N LEU A 69 -5.19 3.12 -12.83
CA LEU A 69 -4.58 2.08 -13.67
C LEU A 69 -5.41 0.80 -13.80
N GLN A 70 -6.32 0.53 -12.87
CA GLN A 70 -7.05 -0.74 -12.77
C GLN A 70 -8.55 -0.53 -12.97
N ALA A 71 -9.10 -1.12 -14.04
CA ALA A 71 -10.48 -0.92 -14.45
C ALA A 71 -11.48 -1.52 -13.45
N GLU A 72 -11.04 -2.54 -12.71
CA GLU A 72 -11.78 -3.26 -11.67
C GLU A 72 -12.11 -2.37 -10.46
N LEU A 73 -11.37 -1.27 -10.27
CA LEU A 73 -11.66 -0.29 -9.24
C LEU A 73 -12.69 0.70 -9.79
N GLY A 74 -13.95 0.58 -9.37
CA GLY A 74 -15.01 1.48 -9.79
C GLY A 74 -14.89 2.91 -9.24
N PRO A 75 -15.82 3.82 -9.59
CA PRO A 75 -15.83 5.21 -9.10
C PRO A 75 -15.87 5.33 -7.58
N GLU A 76 -16.45 4.36 -6.88
CA GLU A 76 -16.48 4.27 -5.42
C GLU A 76 -15.08 4.21 -4.79
N TRP A 77 -14.08 3.75 -5.53
CA TRP A 77 -12.67 3.71 -5.13
C TRP A 77 -11.90 5.00 -5.43
N PHE A 78 -12.56 6.03 -5.98
CA PHE A 78 -11.91 7.32 -6.21
C PHE A 78 -11.37 7.88 -4.88
N PRO A 79 -10.05 8.09 -4.72
CA PRO A 79 -9.46 8.24 -3.39
C PRO A 79 -9.99 9.44 -2.59
N ALA A 80 -10.37 10.53 -3.26
CA ALA A 80 -10.94 11.70 -2.58
C ALA A 80 -12.29 11.38 -1.89
N SER A 81 -13.09 10.47 -2.44
CA SER A 81 -14.37 10.03 -1.87
C SER A 81 -14.20 8.81 -0.97
N ALA A 82 -13.37 7.85 -1.40
CA ALA A 82 -13.12 6.63 -0.68
C ALA A 82 -12.37 6.86 0.63
N LYS A 83 -11.50 7.88 0.69
CA LYS A 83 -10.48 8.07 1.75
C LYS A 83 -9.48 6.92 1.82
N LEU A 84 -9.34 6.20 0.71
CA LEU A 84 -8.44 5.07 0.51
C LEU A 84 -7.60 5.34 -0.74
N THR A 85 -6.30 5.11 -0.67
CA THR A 85 -5.40 5.11 -1.82
C THR A 85 -4.78 3.72 -1.94
N LEU A 86 -4.67 3.19 -3.16
CA LEU A 86 -4.15 1.86 -3.40
C LEU A 86 -2.95 1.90 -4.33
N GLN A 87 -2.00 0.97 -4.12
CA GLN A 87 -0.93 0.66 -5.05
C GLN A 87 -0.76 -0.85 -5.07
N ALA A 88 -0.84 -1.41 -6.27
CA ALA A 88 -0.54 -2.81 -6.50
C ALA A 88 0.91 -2.94 -6.98
N GLU A 89 1.65 -3.78 -6.27
CA GLU A 89 3.00 -4.24 -6.58
C GLU A 89 2.95 -5.77 -6.77
N PRO A 90 3.95 -6.40 -7.40
CA PRO A 90 3.90 -7.82 -7.71
C PRO A 90 3.58 -8.74 -6.53
N THR A 91 4.10 -8.43 -5.34
CA THR A 91 3.94 -9.24 -4.12
C THR A 91 3.10 -8.56 -3.05
N ARG A 92 2.58 -7.35 -3.31
CA ARG A 92 1.86 -6.56 -2.31
C ARG A 92 0.80 -5.67 -2.91
N LEU A 93 -0.40 -5.72 -2.34
CA LEU A 93 -1.42 -4.69 -2.47
C LEU A 93 -1.42 -3.85 -1.19
N SER A 94 -0.99 -2.60 -1.32
CA SER A 94 -0.99 -1.64 -0.22
C SER A 94 -2.24 -0.76 -0.31
N VAL A 95 -3.02 -0.70 0.77
CA VAL A 95 -4.19 0.17 0.92
C VAL A 95 -3.90 1.19 2.02
N TRP A 96 -3.64 2.43 1.65
CA TRP A 96 -3.45 3.53 2.60
C TRP A 96 -4.78 4.22 2.92
N VAL A 97 -5.12 4.23 4.19
CA VAL A 97 -6.33 4.82 4.75
C VAL A 97 -6.02 6.22 5.26
N ASP A 98 -6.92 7.19 5.00
CA ASP A 98 -6.87 8.47 5.68
C ASP A 98 -7.04 8.28 7.20
N PRO A 99 -6.08 8.66 8.05
CA PRO A 99 -6.22 8.51 9.51
C PRO A 99 -7.38 9.30 10.12
N ALA A 100 -7.95 10.28 9.40
CA ALA A 100 -9.19 10.95 9.82
C ALA A 100 -10.43 10.05 9.68
N PHE A 101 -10.33 8.95 8.93
CA PHE A 101 -11.39 7.97 8.67
C PHE A 101 -10.85 6.54 8.83
N PRO A 102 -10.34 6.16 10.01
CA PRO A 102 -9.56 4.92 10.18
C PRO A 102 -10.36 3.64 9.94
N SER A 103 -11.68 3.67 10.11
CA SER A 103 -12.59 2.55 9.87
C SER A 103 -13.09 2.44 8.43
N ARG A 104 -12.71 3.37 7.54
CA ARG A 104 -13.34 3.50 6.22
C ARG A 104 -13.15 2.27 5.34
N TRP A 105 -12.04 1.56 5.49
CA TRP A 105 -11.77 0.32 4.77
C TRP A 105 -12.63 -0.86 5.25
N CYS A 106 -13.22 -0.76 6.45
CA CYS A 106 -14.16 -1.75 7.01
C CYS A 106 -15.61 -1.51 6.55
N GLU A 107 -15.89 -0.42 5.85
CA GLU A 107 -17.20 -0.11 5.30
C GLU A 107 -17.39 -0.78 3.94
N GLU A 108 -18.63 -1.13 3.60
CA GLU A 108 -18.95 -1.61 2.25
C GLU A 108 -18.93 -0.44 1.24
N PRO A 109 -18.46 -0.67 -0.01
CA PRO A 109 -18.09 -1.97 -0.59
C PRO A 109 -16.61 -2.38 -0.36
N TYR A 110 -15.83 -1.56 0.34
CA TYR A 110 -14.39 -1.72 0.45
C TYR A 110 -14.00 -3.00 1.19
N TYR A 111 -14.68 -3.27 2.31
CA TYR A 111 -14.36 -4.42 3.15
C TYR A 111 -14.48 -5.75 2.42
N SER A 112 -15.65 -6.03 1.83
CA SER A 112 -15.88 -7.28 1.10
C SER A 112 -14.92 -7.48 -0.07
N GLN A 113 -14.56 -6.41 -0.78
CA GLN A 113 -13.64 -6.46 -1.90
C GLN A 113 -12.18 -6.67 -1.46
N ILE A 114 -11.73 -5.99 -0.40
CA ILE A 114 -10.40 -6.22 0.20
C ILE A 114 -10.27 -7.66 0.68
N ARG A 115 -11.29 -8.19 1.37
CA ARG A 115 -11.34 -9.60 1.79
C ARG A 115 -11.30 -10.55 0.59
N THR A 116 -11.90 -10.17 -0.53
CA THR A 116 -11.87 -10.97 -1.76
C THR A 116 -10.46 -11.01 -2.35
N TRP A 117 -9.77 -9.86 -2.46
CA TRP A 117 -8.37 -9.83 -2.91
C TRP A 117 -7.45 -10.67 -2.02
N ALA A 118 -7.61 -10.57 -0.70
CA ALA A 118 -6.84 -11.37 0.25
C ALA A 118 -7.03 -12.88 0.07
N ARG A 119 -8.23 -13.33 -0.32
CA ARG A 119 -8.52 -14.74 -0.62
C ARG A 119 -8.03 -15.19 -1.99
N LEU A 120 -8.03 -14.31 -2.99
CA LEU A 120 -7.61 -14.67 -4.35
C LEU A 120 -6.10 -14.68 -4.51
N ALA A 121 -5.37 -13.90 -3.72
CA ALA A 121 -3.93 -13.75 -3.85
C ALA A 121 -3.11 -14.57 -2.84
N VAL A 122 -3.70 -15.62 -2.24
CA VAL A 122 -3.02 -16.47 -1.24
C VAL A 122 -1.71 -17.02 -1.81
N GLY A 123 -0.61 -16.77 -1.10
CA GLY A 123 0.72 -17.26 -1.49
C GLY A 123 1.40 -16.45 -2.60
N GLU A 124 0.72 -15.48 -3.20
CA GLU A 124 1.25 -14.66 -4.31
C GLU A 124 1.39 -13.18 -3.93
N GLN A 125 0.39 -12.60 -3.27
CA GLN A 125 0.34 -11.19 -2.94
C GLN A 125 -0.19 -10.94 -1.53
N GLN A 126 0.53 -10.14 -0.75
CA GLN A 126 0.07 -9.68 0.57
C GLN A 126 -0.94 -8.54 0.41
N VAL A 127 -1.99 -8.50 1.23
CA VAL A 127 -2.91 -7.35 1.32
C VAL A 127 -2.71 -6.64 2.65
N LEU A 128 -2.21 -5.41 2.59
CA LEU A 128 -1.86 -4.63 3.78
C LEU A 128 -2.63 -3.32 3.84
N ILE A 129 -3.21 -3.05 5.01
CA ILE A 129 -3.90 -1.80 5.31
C ILE A 129 -2.97 -0.93 6.15
N PHE A 130 -2.69 0.29 5.68
CA PHE A 130 -1.88 1.27 6.38
C PHE A 130 -2.76 2.43 6.86
N THR A 131 -2.81 2.64 8.18
CA THR A 131 -3.47 3.81 8.79
C THR A 131 -2.44 4.61 9.58
N GLY A 132 -1.80 5.57 8.90
CA GLY A 132 -0.63 6.26 9.47
C GLY A 132 0.54 5.29 9.60
N LYS A 133 1.07 5.08 10.82
CA LYS A 133 2.10 4.08 11.09
C LYS A 133 1.55 2.68 11.36
N LYS A 134 0.25 2.57 11.66
CA LYS A 134 -0.37 1.28 11.99
C LYS A 134 -0.56 0.44 10.74
N VAL A 135 -0.29 -0.85 10.86
CA VAL A 135 -0.42 -1.80 9.77
C VAL A 135 -1.32 -2.96 10.19
N THR A 136 -2.24 -3.34 9.32
CA THR A 136 -3.07 -4.52 9.48
C THR A 136 -2.90 -5.40 8.26
N ALA A 137 -2.56 -6.67 8.47
CA ALA A 137 -2.56 -7.67 7.40
C ALA A 137 -3.96 -8.25 7.24
N VAL A 138 -4.50 -8.22 6.02
CA VAL A 138 -5.75 -8.91 5.69
C VAL A 138 -5.38 -10.26 5.09
N LEU A 139 -5.59 -11.31 5.87
CA LEU A 139 -5.34 -12.69 5.50
C LEU A 139 -6.63 -13.33 4.95
N PRO A 140 -6.54 -14.49 4.25
CA PRO A 140 -7.70 -15.12 3.62
C PRO A 140 -8.85 -15.40 4.61
N ASN A 141 -8.49 -15.77 5.84
CA ASN A 141 -9.41 -16.21 6.90
C ASN A 141 -9.54 -15.22 8.07
N LYS A 142 -8.59 -14.31 8.29
CA LYS A 142 -8.61 -13.35 9.41
C LYS A 142 -7.92 -12.01 9.11
N GLU A 143 -7.96 -11.10 10.05
CA GLU A 143 -7.15 -9.86 10.06
C GLU A 143 -6.18 -9.93 11.22
N VAL A 144 -4.96 -9.44 11.02
CA VAL A 144 -3.92 -9.39 12.05
C VAL A 144 -3.46 -7.95 12.19
N ASP A 145 -3.73 -7.34 13.35
CA ASP A 145 -3.15 -6.06 13.73
C ASP A 145 -1.66 -6.27 14.03
N LEU A 146 -0.80 -5.70 13.19
CA LEU A 146 0.65 -5.82 13.32
C LEU A 146 1.24 -4.73 14.21
N GLY A 147 0.45 -3.73 14.60
CA GLY A 147 0.93 -2.54 15.30
C GLY A 147 1.62 -1.54 14.37
N GLU A 148 2.60 -0.81 14.90
CA GLU A 148 3.30 0.25 14.16
C GLU A 148 4.55 -0.28 13.44
N ALA A 149 4.67 0.06 12.15
CA ALA A 149 5.83 -0.22 11.31
C ALA A 149 6.63 1.06 11.01
N GLU A 150 7.95 0.94 11.08
CA GLU A 150 8.88 1.93 10.54
C GLU A 150 9.27 1.60 9.09
N ALA A 151 9.97 2.51 8.41
CA ALA A 151 10.24 2.41 6.97
C ALA A 151 11.03 1.14 6.59
N ASP A 152 11.95 0.71 7.45
CA ASP A 152 12.85 -0.43 7.20
C ASP A 152 12.32 -1.74 7.80
N ASP A 153 11.16 -1.71 8.46
CA ASP A 153 10.55 -2.90 9.05
C ASP A 153 10.02 -3.83 7.95
N HIS A 154 10.16 -5.14 8.17
CA HIS A 154 9.72 -6.16 7.22
C HIS A 154 8.43 -6.80 7.69
N ILE A 155 7.46 -6.95 6.79
CA ILE A 155 6.18 -7.61 7.10
C ILE A 155 6.23 -9.02 6.52
N MET A 156 6.25 -9.99 7.42
CA MET A 156 6.25 -11.41 7.11
C MET A 156 4.82 -11.91 7.11
N VAL A 157 4.46 -12.69 6.09
CA VAL A 157 3.19 -13.41 6.00
C VAL A 157 3.51 -14.85 5.64
N GLY A 158 2.94 -15.82 6.34
CA GLY A 158 3.19 -17.23 6.11
C GLY A 158 1.99 -18.11 6.43
N GLU A 159 1.90 -19.26 5.76
CA GLU A 159 0.95 -20.31 6.10
C GLU A 159 1.43 -21.07 7.34
N LEU A 160 0.50 -21.37 8.24
CA LEU A 160 0.77 -22.14 9.45
C LEU A 160 0.66 -23.64 9.16
N ASN A 161 1.56 -24.41 9.75
CA ASN A 161 1.44 -25.87 9.77
C ASN A 161 0.28 -26.26 10.71
N VAL A 162 -0.91 -26.46 10.14
CA VAL A 162 -2.11 -26.89 10.88
C VAL A 162 -2.22 -28.42 10.91
N PRO A 163 -2.77 -29.03 11.99
CA PRO A 163 -2.94 -30.48 12.05
C PRO A 163 -3.90 -31.00 10.97
N PRO A 164 -3.73 -32.26 10.50
CA PRO A 164 -4.64 -32.87 9.54
C PRO A 164 -6.11 -32.73 9.96
N GLY A 165 -6.98 -32.37 9.01
CA GLY A 165 -8.42 -32.16 9.24
C GLY A 165 -8.82 -30.73 9.65
N HIS A 166 -7.86 -29.82 9.81
CA HIS A 166 -8.13 -28.40 10.05
C HIS A 166 -8.10 -27.60 8.75
N LEU A 167 -8.84 -26.49 8.73
CA LEU A 167 -8.76 -25.53 7.62
C LEU A 167 -7.38 -24.86 7.63
N PRO A 168 -6.83 -24.50 6.44
CA PRO A 168 -5.61 -23.72 6.36
C PRO A 168 -5.69 -22.42 7.18
N ASP A 169 -4.57 -22.05 7.78
CA ASP A 169 -4.44 -20.82 8.57
C ASP A 169 -3.13 -20.11 8.21
N TRP A 170 -3.10 -18.79 8.38
CA TRP A 170 -1.96 -17.94 8.07
C TRP A 170 -1.67 -17.04 9.25
N ASP A 171 -0.45 -16.55 9.35
CA ASP A 171 -0.12 -15.50 10.30
C ASP A 171 0.77 -14.44 9.68
N ALA A 172 0.79 -13.27 10.31
CA ALA A 172 1.59 -12.15 9.88
C ALA A 172 2.22 -11.43 11.07
N TYR A 173 3.46 -10.99 10.91
CA TYR A 173 4.18 -10.25 11.95
C TYR A 173 5.19 -9.27 11.34
N ILE A 174 5.55 -8.26 12.12
CA ILE A 174 6.64 -7.34 11.78
C ILE A 174 7.95 -7.91 12.31
N VAL A 175 8.94 -8.02 11.44
CA VAL A 175 10.35 -8.18 11.81
C VAL A 175 10.98 -6.80 11.80
N LYS A 176 11.43 -6.34 12.97
CA LYS A 176 12.07 -5.03 13.08
C LYS A 176 13.41 -5.06 12.36
N ALA A 177 13.72 -4.01 11.62
CA ALA A 177 15.00 -3.91 10.89
C ALA A 177 16.22 -4.11 11.79
N ALA A 178 16.12 -3.65 13.04
CA ALA A 178 17.14 -3.82 14.07
C ALA A 178 17.41 -5.29 14.45
N ASP A 179 16.39 -6.14 14.33
CA ASP A 179 16.43 -7.56 14.72
C ASP A 179 16.88 -8.46 13.56
N VAL A 180 16.96 -7.93 12.33
CA VAL A 180 17.49 -8.67 11.16
C VAL A 180 19.02 -8.63 11.20
N PRO A 181 19.70 -9.81 11.22
CA PRO A 181 21.16 -9.88 11.14
C PRO A 181 21.67 -9.11 9.91
N PRO A 182 22.75 -8.30 10.02
CA PRO A 182 23.25 -7.47 8.93
C PRO A 182 23.45 -8.22 7.60
N GLU A 183 23.89 -9.47 7.66
CA GLU A 183 24.10 -10.38 6.52
C GLU A 183 22.82 -10.82 5.81
N ASP A 184 21.67 -10.71 6.46
CA ASP A 184 20.37 -11.13 5.95
C ASP A 184 19.49 -9.94 5.57
N ARG A 185 19.86 -8.70 5.94
CA ARG A 185 19.07 -7.50 5.65
C ARG A 185 18.72 -7.35 4.17
N ASP A 186 19.68 -7.58 3.27
CA ASP A 186 19.44 -7.52 1.82
C ASP A 186 18.61 -8.69 1.26
N LYS A 187 18.43 -9.78 2.01
CA LYS A 187 17.67 -10.97 1.58
C LYS A 187 16.17 -10.81 1.79
N TRP A 188 15.75 -9.95 2.72
CA TRP A 188 14.35 -9.70 3.05
C TRP A 188 13.82 -8.40 2.46
N VAL A 189 14.69 -7.46 2.07
CA VAL A 189 14.31 -6.25 1.33
C VAL A 189 13.87 -6.66 -0.07
N ILE A 190 12.56 -6.61 -0.34
CA ILE A 190 12.05 -6.51 -1.71
C ILE A 190 12.53 -5.15 -2.22
N LYS A 191 13.69 -5.13 -2.89
CA LYS A 191 14.19 -3.93 -3.55
C LYS A 191 13.17 -3.57 -4.63
N GLY A 192 12.43 -2.48 -4.41
CA GLY A 192 11.66 -1.83 -5.46
C GLY A 192 12.56 -1.58 -6.68
N PRO A 193 11.99 -1.52 -7.89
CA PRO A 193 12.79 -1.41 -9.10
C PRO A 193 13.63 -0.13 -9.04
N HIS A 194 14.94 -0.30 -9.24
CA HIS A 194 15.89 0.78 -9.53
C HIS A 194 15.55 1.48 -10.85
#